data_AF-A0A0Q5GW80-F1
#
_entry.id   AF-A0A0Q5GW80-F1
#
_cell.length_a   1.000
_cell.length_b   1.000
_cell.length_c   1.000
_cell.angle_alpha   90.00
_cell.angle_beta   90.00
_cell.angle_gamma   90.00
#
_symmetry.space_group_name_H-M   'P 1'
#
loop_
_entity.id
_entity.type
_entity.pdbx_description
1 polymer ?
#
loop_
_entity_poly.entity_id
_entity_poly.type
_entity_poly.pdbx_seq_one_letter_code
_entity_poly.pdbx_strand_id
1 'polypeptide(L)'
;MDYPSMAARSTEVLRQRFLAQSERLGVVLIHIDDAANMTVGQDAFRARRSAQKIAACLRSLMEEEPPFSLIVSGLEPTLQLLEHDDALARRAQQVGLSRVRPQEHKVIAHALHLRAKDLGLVFSPDRDLIGRLVHAANQQFGLSFELAWHAIALAQAVGATELGACHFADAYFRRTSCHPGLNVFEAPDWERIDTTAIIPKLVDDPSVTLRRRR
;
A
#
# COMPACT_ATOMS: atom_id res chain seq x y z
N MET A 1 -48.95 7.92 4.91
CA MET A 1 -48.12 8.20 6.10
C MET A 1 -46.78 7.54 5.88
N ASP A 2 -45.79 8.31 5.41
CA ASP A 2 -44.42 7.83 5.23
C ASP A 2 -43.72 7.77 6.58
N TYR A 3 -43.43 6.55 7.04
CA TYR A 3 -42.53 6.35 8.17
C TYR A 3 -41.08 6.46 7.64
N PRO A 4 -40.27 7.44 8.09
CA PRO A 4 -38.85 7.43 7.79
C PRO A 4 -38.23 6.22 8.51
N SER A 5 -37.60 5.33 7.78
CA SER A 5 -37.00 4.11 8.35
C SER A 5 -35.94 4.47 9.41
N MET A 6 -35.91 3.71 10.51
CA MET A 6 -34.99 3.96 11.65
C MET A 6 -33.52 4.09 11.25
N ALA A 7 -33.12 3.51 10.11
CA ALA A 7 -31.78 3.62 9.55
C ALA A 7 -31.39 5.08 9.20
N ALA A 8 -32.32 5.89 8.69
CA ALA A 8 -32.06 7.27 8.32
C ALA A 8 -31.76 8.16 9.54
N ARG A 9 -32.43 7.90 10.67
CA ARG A 9 -32.17 8.60 11.94
C ARG A 9 -30.79 8.27 12.52
N SER A 10 -30.28 7.06 12.28
CA SER A 10 -28.97 6.64 12.77
C SER A 10 -27.82 7.39 12.07
N THR A 11 -27.87 7.49 10.74
CA THR A 11 -26.82 8.17 9.95
C THR A 11 -26.70 9.65 10.27
N GLU A 12 -27.83 10.34 10.45
CA GLU A 12 -27.84 11.76 10.81
C GLU A 12 -27.24 11.98 12.22
N VAL A 13 -27.59 11.14 13.19
CA VAL A 13 -27.01 11.21 14.54
C VAL A 13 -25.50 10.94 14.51
N LEU A 14 -25.04 9.99 13.71
CA LEU A 14 -23.61 9.71 13.55
C LEU A 14 -22.88 10.90 12.92
N ARG A 15 -23.48 11.54 11.92
CA ARG A 15 -22.93 12.74 11.28
C ARG A 15 -22.80 13.90 12.27
N GLN A 16 -23.85 14.19 13.04
CA GLN A 16 -23.81 15.26 14.05
C GLN A 16 -22.74 15.02 15.11
N ARG A 17 -22.62 13.77 15.58
CA ARG A 17 -21.56 13.38 16.51
C ARG A 17 -20.18 13.53 15.90
N PHE A 18 -20.02 13.13 14.64
CA PHE A 18 -18.77 13.30 13.91
C PHE A 18 -18.37 14.78 13.81
N LEU A 19 -19.28 15.66 13.37
CA LEU A 19 -19.01 17.08 13.22
C LEU A 19 -18.67 17.75 14.56
N ALA A 20 -19.47 17.50 15.61
CA ALA A 20 -19.21 18.04 16.94
C ALA A 20 -17.87 17.56 17.52
N GLN A 21 -17.51 16.29 17.27
CA GLN A 21 -16.23 15.74 17.71
C GLN A 21 -15.06 16.34 16.93
N SER A 22 -15.21 16.51 15.61
CA SER A 22 -14.20 17.13 14.75
C SER A 22 -13.96 18.58 15.11
N GLU A 23 -15.01 19.35 15.40
CA GLU A 23 -14.91 20.74 15.86
C GLU A 23 -14.16 20.81 17.19
N ARG A 24 -14.55 19.98 18.17
CA ARG A 24 -13.89 19.91 19.48
C ARG A 24 -12.40 19.59 19.40
N LEU A 25 -12.01 18.79 18.42
CA LEU A 25 -10.63 18.37 18.19
C LEU A 25 -9.86 19.29 17.23
N GLY A 26 -10.52 20.28 16.60
CA GLY A 26 -9.90 21.12 15.58
C GLY A 26 -9.46 20.35 14.33
N VAL A 27 -10.20 19.31 13.95
CA VAL A 27 -9.88 18.49 12.77
C VAL A 27 -10.20 19.28 11.50
N VAL A 28 -9.20 19.42 10.63
CA VAL A 28 -9.33 20.07 9.31
C VAL A 28 -9.04 19.14 8.14
N LEU A 29 -8.46 17.97 8.42
CA LEU A 29 -8.05 16.97 7.44
C LEU A 29 -8.60 15.61 7.85
N ILE A 30 -9.25 14.92 6.91
CA ILE A 30 -9.71 13.54 7.07
C ILE A 30 -8.95 12.68 6.08
N HIS A 31 -8.27 11.64 6.59
CA HIS A 31 -7.65 10.62 5.77
C HIS A 31 -8.48 9.33 5.85
N ILE A 32 -9.00 8.90 4.70
CA ILE A 32 -9.69 7.63 4.52
C ILE A 32 -8.72 6.67 3.86
N ASP A 33 -8.29 5.66 4.61
CA ASP A 33 -7.42 4.62 4.11
C ASP A 33 -8.20 3.41 3.59
N ASP A 34 -7.64 2.73 2.60
CA ASP A 34 -8.20 1.58 1.89
C ASP A 34 -9.66 1.76 1.43
N ALA A 35 -9.92 2.90 0.78
CA ALA A 35 -11.25 3.26 0.29
C ALA A 35 -11.79 2.33 -0.82
N ALA A 36 -10.93 1.49 -1.42
CA ALA A 36 -11.33 0.49 -2.41
C ALA A 36 -12.34 -0.51 -1.82
N ASN A 37 -12.29 -0.79 -0.52
CA ASN A 37 -13.27 -1.66 0.15
C ASN A 37 -14.67 -1.04 0.22
N MET A 38 -14.78 0.29 0.10
CA MET A 38 -16.07 1.00 0.22
C MET A 38 -16.90 0.89 -1.07
N THR A 39 -16.27 0.62 -2.21
CA THR A 39 -16.92 0.48 -3.51
C THR A 39 -17.29 -0.97 -3.84
N VAL A 40 -17.05 -1.92 -2.93
CA VAL A 40 -17.33 -3.35 -3.14
C VAL A 40 -18.82 -3.66 -2.94
N GLY A 41 -19.44 -4.28 -3.94
CA GLY A 41 -20.79 -4.84 -3.87
C GLY A 41 -20.84 -6.21 -4.56
N GLN A 42 -21.77 -7.07 -4.13
CA GLN A 42 -21.94 -8.42 -4.74
C GLN A 42 -22.34 -8.37 -6.22
N ASP A 43 -22.91 -7.25 -6.67
CA ASP A 43 -23.25 -6.97 -8.07
C ASP A 43 -22.86 -5.52 -8.45
N ALA A 44 -22.65 -5.29 -9.74
CA ALA A 44 -22.18 -3.99 -10.27
C ALA A 44 -23.14 -2.83 -9.96
N PHE A 45 -24.44 -3.13 -9.84
CA PHE A 45 -25.46 -2.12 -9.52
C PHE A 45 -25.33 -1.60 -8.09
N ARG A 46 -25.17 -2.50 -7.11
CA ARG A 46 -24.97 -2.11 -5.70
C ARG A 46 -23.63 -1.43 -5.48
N ALA A 47 -22.57 -1.89 -6.14
CA ALA A 47 -21.26 -1.25 -6.11
C ALA A 47 -21.35 0.22 -6.56
N ARG A 48 -21.97 0.48 -7.72
CA ARG A 48 -22.20 1.83 -8.24
C ARG A 48 -23.02 2.70 -7.29
N ARG A 49 -24.11 2.18 -6.73
CA ARG A 49 -24.96 2.92 -5.79
C ARG A 49 -24.23 3.24 -4.47
N SER A 50 -23.37 2.33 -4.00
CA SER A 50 -22.51 2.58 -2.84
C SER A 50 -21.53 3.70 -3.12
N ALA A 51 -20.81 3.60 -4.24
CA ALA A 51 -19.83 4.60 -4.66
C ALA A 51 -20.44 5.99 -4.82
N GLN A 52 -21.64 6.11 -5.41
CA GLN A 52 -22.39 7.38 -5.50
C GLN A 52 -22.73 7.97 -4.13
N LYS A 53 -23.19 7.15 -3.17
CA LYS A 53 -23.51 7.62 -1.81
C LYS A 53 -22.24 8.09 -1.08
N ILE A 54 -21.14 7.37 -1.25
CA ILE A 54 -19.87 7.72 -0.65
C ILE A 54 -19.35 9.03 -1.25
N ALA A 55 -19.33 9.16 -2.58
CA ALA A 55 -18.91 10.39 -3.25
C ALA A 55 -19.73 11.60 -2.79
N ALA A 56 -21.06 11.45 -2.67
CA ALA A 56 -21.92 12.50 -2.12
C ALA A 56 -21.60 12.85 -0.66
N CYS A 57 -21.26 11.86 0.17
CA CYS A 57 -20.84 12.08 1.55
C CYS A 57 -19.52 12.85 1.62
N LEU A 58 -18.52 12.43 0.85
CA LEU A 58 -17.21 13.09 0.76
C LEU A 58 -17.35 14.53 0.31
N ARG A 59 -18.10 14.78 -0.78
CA ARG A 59 -18.38 16.13 -1.25
C ARG A 59 -19.00 16.97 -0.15
N SER A 60 -19.97 16.41 0.58
CA SER A 60 -20.64 17.14 1.65
C SER A 60 -19.69 17.55 2.77
N LEU A 61 -18.69 16.74 3.12
CA LEU A 61 -17.65 17.10 4.09
C LEU A 61 -16.77 18.26 3.61
N MET A 62 -16.53 18.36 2.29
CA MET A 62 -15.77 19.46 1.68
C MET A 62 -16.57 20.77 1.61
N GLU A 63 -17.87 20.74 1.92
CA GLU A 63 -18.80 21.86 1.89
C GLU A 63 -19.24 22.29 3.31
N GLU A 64 -18.76 21.61 4.36
CA GLU A 64 -18.98 22.01 5.75
C GLU A 64 -18.29 23.34 6.08
N GLU A 65 -18.66 23.94 7.21
CA GLU A 65 -18.00 25.14 7.74
C GLU A 65 -17.45 24.87 9.16
N PRO A 66 -16.13 24.80 9.34
CA PRO A 66 -15.08 24.89 8.31
C PRO A 66 -15.02 23.64 7.40
N PRO A 67 -14.55 23.78 6.15
CA PRO A 67 -14.52 22.65 5.20
C PRO A 67 -13.40 21.66 5.52
N PHE A 68 -13.69 20.37 5.35
CA PHE A 68 -12.67 19.32 5.51
C PHE A 68 -11.83 19.15 4.24
N SER A 69 -10.51 19.10 4.43
CA SER A 69 -9.58 18.58 3.42
C SER A 69 -9.57 17.05 3.46
N LEU A 70 -9.65 16.41 2.30
CA LEU A 70 -9.75 14.95 2.22
C LEU A 70 -8.50 14.34 1.58
N ILE A 71 -7.97 13.30 2.21
CA ILE A 71 -7.04 12.36 1.60
C ILE A 71 -7.77 11.02 1.50
N VAL A 72 -7.85 10.46 0.30
CA VAL A 72 -8.46 9.15 0.07
C VAL A 72 -7.40 8.26 -0.57
N SER A 73 -6.93 7.25 0.16
CA SER A 73 -5.99 6.24 -0.33
C SER A 73 -6.68 4.90 -0.53
N GLY A 74 -6.14 4.13 -1.47
CA GLY A 74 -6.62 2.79 -1.76
C GLY A 74 -6.12 2.29 -3.11
N LEU A 75 -6.60 1.12 -3.49
CA LEU A 75 -6.34 0.55 -4.82
C LEU A 75 -7.11 1.31 -5.91
N GLU A 76 -6.80 0.99 -7.17
CA GLU A 76 -7.42 1.58 -8.38
C GLU A 76 -8.96 1.68 -8.33
N PRO A 77 -9.73 0.72 -7.78
CA PRO A 77 -11.19 0.86 -7.65
C PRO A 77 -11.66 2.09 -6.86
N THR A 78 -10.80 2.72 -6.06
CA THR A 78 -11.08 3.99 -5.36
C THR A 78 -11.39 5.12 -6.35
N LEU A 79 -10.81 5.11 -7.55
CA LEU A 79 -11.02 6.14 -8.56
C LEU A 79 -12.46 6.19 -9.08
N GLN A 80 -13.23 5.09 -8.92
CA GLN A 80 -14.66 5.05 -9.27
C GLN A 80 -15.49 6.08 -8.48
N LEU A 81 -15.00 6.53 -7.31
CA LEU A 81 -15.65 7.61 -6.56
C LEU A 81 -15.66 8.92 -7.36
N LEU A 82 -14.61 9.18 -8.14
CA LEU A 82 -14.48 10.38 -8.97
C LEU A 82 -15.34 10.29 -10.23
N GLU A 83 -15.55 9.09 -10.78
CA GLU A 83 -16.40 8.85 -11.96
C GLU A 83 -17.90 9.14 -11.71
N HIS A 84 -18.29 9.29 -10.45
CA HIS A 84 -19.69 9.43 -10.06
C HIS A 84 -20.04 10.83 -9.55
N ASP A 85 -19.08 11.75 -9.51
CA ASP A 85 -19.25 13.09 -8.96
C ASP A 85 -18.30 14.12 -9.59
N ASP A 86 -18.79 14.88 -10.57
CA ASP A 86 -18.00 15.91 -11.27
C ASP A 86 -17.49 17.03 -10.35
N ALA A 87 -18.16 17.29 -9.22
CA ALA A 87 -17.71 18.30 -8.27
C ALA A 87 -16.52 17.79 -7.45
N LEU A 88 -16.56 16.52 -7.05
CA LEU A 88 -15.43 15.85 -6.39
C LEU A 88 -14.24 15.72 -7.35
N ALA A 89 -14.48 15.25 -8.57
CA ALA A 89 -13.44 15.06 -9.59
C ALA A 89 -12.66 16.35 -9.89
N ARG A 90 -13.34 17.49 -9.99
CA ARG A 90 -12.68 18.81 -10.22
C ARG A 90 -11.81 19.28 -9.06
N ARG A 91 -12.04 18.79 -7.84
CA ARG A 91 -11.29 19.16 -6.63
C ARG A 91 -10.23 18.10 -6.25
N ALA A 92 -10.25 16.94 -6.91
CA ALA A 92 -9.35 15.84 -6.61
C ALA A 92 -7.98 16.02 -7.29
N GLN A 93 -6.92 15.84 -6.51
CA GLN A 93 -5.57 15.63 -7.03
C GLN A 93 -5.20 14.16 -6.88
N GLN A 94 -4.97 13.48 -8.01
CA GLN A 94 -4.60 12.08 -8.02
C GLN A 94 -3.08 11.93 -7.89
N VAL A 95 -2.63 11.08 -6.96
CA VAL A 95 -1.21 10.73 -6.77
C VAL A 95 -1.09 9.22 -6.88
N GLY A 96 -0.52 8.75 -7.99
CA GLY A 96 -0.26 7.33 -8.22
C GLY A 96 1.08 6.90 -7.60
N LEU A 97 1.04 5.91 -6.71
CA LEU A 97 2.26 5.27 -6.20
C LEU A 97 2.70 4.18 -7.18
N SER A 98 3.70 4.51 -8.00
CA SER A 98 4.24 3.61 -9.02
C SER A 98 5.18 2.56 -8.41
N ARG A 99 5.43 1.50 -9.18
CA ARG A 99 6.52 0.56 -8.88
C ARG A 99 7.86 1.29 -8.78
N VAL A 100 8.66 0.89 -7.79
CA VAL A 100 10.02 1.39 -7.56
C VAL A 100 10.86 1.13 -8.79
N ARG A 101 11.51 2.18 -9.29
CA ARG A 101 12.43 2.11 -10.42
C ARG A 101 13.88 2.04 -9.94
N PRO A 102 14.83 1.57 -10.77
CA PRO A 102 16.25 1.50 -10.41
C PRO A 102 16.86 2.81 -9.89
N GLN A 103 16.38 3.97 -10.35
CA GLN A 103 16.88 5.27 -9.88
C GLN A 103 16.51 5.55 -8.41
N GLU A 104 15.43 4.94 -7.91
CA GLU A 104 14.89 5.12 -6.57
C GLU A 104 15.54 4.16 -5.55
N HIS A 105 16.33 3.18 -6.00
CA HIS A 105 17.03 2.22 -5.13
C HIS A 105 17.92 2.91 -4.10
N LYS A 106 18.53 4.04 -4.45
CA LYS A 106 19.38 4.81 -3.51
C LYS A 106 18.60 5.33 -2.30
N VAL A 107 17.32 5.69 -2.49
CA VAL A 107 16.46 6.17 -1.40
C VAL A 107 16.16 5.03 -0.43
N ILE A 108 15.84 3.85 -0.95
CA ILE A 108 15.61 2.65 -0.14
C ILE A 108 16.89 2.26 0.60
N ALA A 109 18.03 2.19 -0.10
CA ALA A 109 19.33 1.86 0.50
C ALA A 109 19.68 2.81 1.65
N HIS A 110 19.48 4.11 1.45
CA HIS A 110 19.76 5.13 2.46
C HIS A 110 18.84 5.00 3.68
N ALA A 111 17.54 4.85 3.48
CA ALA A 111 16.58 4.70 4.56
C ALA A 111 16.85 3.43 5.40
N LEU A 112 17.20 2.32 4.76
CA LEU A 112 17.55 1.08 5.44
C LEU A 112 18.89 1.17 6.16
N HIS A 113 19.88 1.85 5.59
CA HIS A 113 21.15 2.13 6.26
C HIS A 113 20.93 2.92 7.56
N LEU A 114 20.14 4.00 7.51
CA LEU A 114 19.80 4.77 8.70
C LEU A 114 19.08 3.90 9.74
N ARG A 115 18.12 3.10 9.31
CA ARG A 115 17.36 2.23 10.23
C ARG A 115 18.23 1.16 10.88
N ALA A 116 19.10 0.50 10.12
CA ALA A 116 20.03 -0.50 10.65
C ALA A 116 20.97 0.14 11.66
N LYS A 117 21.49 1.34 11.35
CA LYS A 117 22.34 2.12 12.25
C LYS A 117 21.62 2.48 13.56
N ASP A 118 20.37 2.94 13.50
CA ASP A 118 19.56 3.24 14.70
C ASP A 118 19.39 2.02 15.62
N LEU A 119 19.49 0.83 15.05
CA LEU A 119 19.37 -0.46 15.73
C LEU A 119 20.73 -1.09 16.09
N GLY A 120 21.84 -0.36 15.91
CA GLY A 120 23.19 -0.81 16.25
C GLY A 120 23.78 -1.82 15.25
N LEU A 121 23.17 -1.99 14.09
CA LEU A 121 23.66 -2.88 13.04
C LEU A 121 24.52 -2.11 12.03
N VAL A 122 25.67 -2.68 11.68
CA VAL A 122 26.43 -2.27 10.50
C VAL A 122 25.67 -2.73 9.25
N PHE A 123 25.39 -1.82 8.32
CA PHE A 123 24.74 -2.17 7.06
C PHE A 123 25.27 -1.29 5.92
N SER A 124 25.93 -1.92 4.96
CA SER A 124 26.49 -1.26 3.77
C SER A 124 25.97 -1.96 2.52
N PRO A 125 24.69 -1.78 2.15
CA PRO A 125 24.11 -2.47 1.01
C PRO A 125 24.77 -2.03 -0.29
N ASP A 126 25.13 -3.00 -1.12
CA ASP A 126 25.48 -2.74 -2.50
C ASP A 126 24.22 -2.60 -3.39
N ARG A 127 24.45 -2.31 -4.67
CA ARG A 127 23.36 -2.16 -5.63
C ARG A 127 22.62 -3.48 -5.88
N ASP A 128 23.34 -4.61 -5.85
CA ASP A 128 22.79 -5.93 -6.16
C ASP A 128 21.79 -6.35 -5.07
N LEU A 129 22.17 -6.22 -3.79
CA LEU A 129 21.30 -6.53 -2.66
C LEU A 129 20.01 -5.71 -2.68
N ILE A 130 20.10 -4.41 -2.99
CA ILE A 130 18.90 -3.56 -3.09
C ILE A 130 18.06 -3.90 -4.32
N GLY A 131 18.70 -4.23 -5.45
CA GLY A 131 18.00 -4.73 -6.63
C GLY A 131 17.19 -5.99 -6.35
N ARG A 132 17.83 -6.97 -5.68
CA ARG A 132 17.19 -8.20 -5.20
C ARG A 132 16.06 -7.93 -4.21
N LEU A 133 16.26 -7.02 -3.25
CA LEU A 133 15.23 -6.63 -2.29
C LEU A 133 13.99 -6.05 -2.98
N VAL A 134 14.19 -5.10 -3.90
CA VAL A 134 13.10 -4.46 -4.64
C VAL A 134 12.39 -5.49 -5.54
N HIS A 135 13.12 -6.41 -6.16
CA HIS A 135 12.55 -7.47 -6.97
C HIS A 135 11.78 -8.51 -6.15
N ALA A 136 12.33 -8.95 -5.01
CA ALA A 136 11.66 -9.81 -4.03
C ALA A 136 10.34 -9.21 -3.53
N ALA A 137 10.28 -7.88 -3.45
CA ALA A 137 9.10 -7.11 -3.10
C ALA A 137 8.20 -6.73 -4.30
N ASN A 138 8.39 -7.36 -5.47
CA ASN A 138 7.62 -7.08 -6.69
C ASN A 138 7.60 -5.57 -7.05
N GLN A 139 8.74 -4.91 -6.88
CA GLN A 139 8.94 -3.47 -7.06
C GLN A 139 7.99 -2.60 -6.23
N GLN A 140 7.40 -3.12 -5.15
CA GLN A 140 6.55 -2.34 -4.25
C GLN A 140 7.40 -1.75 -3.13
N PHE A 141 7.35 -0.42 -2.98
CA PHE A 141 8.15 0.31 -1.99
C PHE A 141 7.87 -0.20 -0.57
N GLY A 142 6.59 -0.27 -0.17
CA GLY A 142 6.20 -0.74 1.17
C GLY A 142 6.64 -2.17 1.47
N LEU A 143 6.42 -3.11 0.54
CA LEU A 143 6.88 -4.50 0.71
C LEU A 143 8.40 -4.62 0.80
N SER A 144 9.15 -3.71 0.16
CA SER A 144 10.62 -3.69 0.26
C SER A 144 11.04 -3.40 1.69
N PHE A 145 10.38 -2.46 2.37
CA PHE A 145 10.64 -2.16 3.78
C PHE A 145 10.17 -3.25 4.71
N GLU A 146 9.00 -3.83 4.47
CA GLU A 146 8.48 -4.95 5.27
C GLU A 146 9.46 -6.13 5.27
N LEU A 147 9.93 -6.54 4.08
CA LEU A 147 10.89 -7.62 3.94
C LEU A 147 12.24 -7.27 4.57
N ALA A 148 12.71 -6.03 4.43
CA ALA A 148 13.92 -5.56 5.09
C ALA A 148 13.78 -5.53 6.62
N TRP A 149 12.60 -5.19 7.15
CA TRP A 149 12.33 -5.21 8.59
C TRP A 149 12.42 -6.62 9.15
N HIS A 150 11.90 -7.61 8.42
CA HIS A 150 12.07 -9.02 8.79
C HIS A 150 13.55 -9.43 8.79
N ALA A 151 14.32 -9.03 7.78
CA ALA A 151 15.76 -9.31 7.75
C ALA A 151 16.50 -8.68 8.94
N ILE A 152 16.21 -7.42 9.26
CA ILE A 152 16.74 -6.72 10.44
C ILE A 152 16.36 -7.45 11.74
N ALA A 153 15.10 -7.82 11.89
CA ALA A 153 14.63 -8.54 13.08
C ALA A 153 15.33 -9.89 13.25
N LEU A 154 15.59 -10.61 12.16
CA LEU A 154 16.35 -11.86 12.19
C LEU A 154 17.81 -11.64 12.59
N ALA A 155 18.46 -10.61 12.04
CA ALA A 155 19.83 -10.23 12.44
C ALA A 155 19.90 -9.92 13.95
N GLN A 156 18.94 -9.16 14.48
CA GLN A 156 18.88 -8.86 15.91
C GLN A 156 18.61 -10.11 16.75
N ALA A 157 17.72 -11.00 16.30
CA ALA A 157 17.36 -12.22 17.03
C ALA A 157 18.56 -13.18 17.23
N VAL A 158 19.50 -13.17 16.29
CA VAL A 158 20.74 -13.97 16.39
C VAL A 158 21.91 -13.19 17.01
N GLY A 159 21.68 -11.94 17.46
CA GLY A 159 22.72 -11.08 18.02
C GLY A 159 23.79 -10.67 17.01
N ALA A 160 23.45 -10.62 15.71
CA ALA A 160 24.38 -10.17 14.68
C ALA A 160 24.75 -8.70 14.88
N THR A 161 25.98 -8.35 14.53
CA THR A 161 26.47 -6.96 14.50
C THR A 161 26.35 -6.33 13.12
N GLU A 162 26.11 -7.15 12.09
CA GLU A 162 26.04 -6.73 10.69
C GLU A 162 24.79 -7.31 10.02
N LEU A 163 24.09 -6.47 9.26
CA LEU A 163 23.01 -6.88 8.38
C LEU A 163 23.58 -7.25 7.01
N GLY A 164 23.23 -8.43 6.51
CA GLY A 164 23.82 -8.99 5.30
C GLY A 164 22.82 -9.86 4.52
N ALA A 165 23.21 -10.27 3.31
CA ALA A 165 22.34 -10.97 2.36
C ALA A 165 21.69 -12.26 2.94
N CYS A 166 22.38 -12.98 3.82
CA CYS A 166 21.84 -14.17 4.50
C CYS A 166 20.56 -13.87 5.29
N HIS A 167 20.50 -12.74 6.00
CA HIS A 167 19.31 -12.35 6.76
C HIS A 167 18.12 -12.02 5.85
N PHE A 168 18.40 -11.47 4.66
CA PHE A 168 17.37 -11.25 3.64
C PHE A 168 16.92 -12.56 3.00
N ALA A 169 17.84 -13.48 2.74
CA ALA A 169 17.53 -14.82 2.26
C ALA A 169 16.62 -15.57 3.24
N ASP A 170 16.94 -15.53 4.54
CA ASP A 170 16.13 -16.13 5.60
C ASP A 170 14.75 -15.47 5.72
N ALA A 171 14.68 -14.14 5.64
CA ALA A 171 13.42 -13.41 5.67
C ALA A 171 12.52 -13.78 4.47
N TYR A 172 13.13 -13.91 3.29
CA TYR A 172 12.42 -14.30 2.07
C TYR A 172 11.94 -15.75 2.12
N PHE A 173 12.78 -16.65 2.61
CA PHE A 173 12.42 -18.05 2.85
C PHE A 173 11.24 -18.16 3.82
N ARG A 174 11.27 -17.44 4.96
CA ARG A 174 10.16 -17.45 5.92
C ARG A 174 8.84 -16.96 5.33
N ARG A 175 8.88 -16.01 4.39
CA ARG A 175 7.70 -15.47 3.70
C ARG A 175 7.13 -16.41 2.65
N THR A 176 7.99 -17.13 1.92
CA THR A 176 7.60 -17.82 0.68
C THR A 176 7.73 -19.34 0.74
N SER A 177 8.48 -19.86 1.72
CA SER A 177 8.91 -21.27 1.80
C SER A 177 9.56 -21.78 0.50
N CYS A 178 10.24 -20.90 -0.24
CA CYS A 178 10.86 -21.24 -1.51
C CYS A 178 12.08 -22.15 -1.34
N HIS A 179 12.41 -22.94 -2.36
CA HIS A 179 13.70 -23.62 -2.41
C HIS A 179 14.85 -22.61 -2.58
N PRO A 180 16.09 -22.86 -2.10
CA PRO A 180 17.22 -21.93 -2.27
C PRO A 180 17.47 -21.47 -3.71
N GLY A 181 17.31 -22.38 -4.68
CA GLY A 181 17.39 -22.06 -6.12
C GLY A 181 16.30 -21.10 -6.64
N LEU A 182 15.29 -20.80 -5.84
CA LEU A 182 14.21 -19.84 -6.10
C LEU A 182 14.20 -18.70 -5.06
N ASN A 183 15.22 -18.63 -4.21
CA ASN A 183 15.40 -17.53 -3.29
C ASN A 183 16.09 -16.38 -4.01
N VAL A 184 15.41 -15.23 -4.11
CA VAL A 184 15.91 -14.05 -4.82
C VAL A 184 17.25 -13.55 -4.27
N PHE A 185 17.60 -13.87 -3.02
CA PHE A 185 18.87 -13.47 -2.41
C PHE A 185 20.01 -14.49 -2.60
N GLU A 186 19.72 -15.69 -3.08
CA GLU A 186 20.70 -16.79 -3.24
C GLU A 186 20.86 -17.22 -4.70
N ALA A 187 19.79 -17.15 -5.49
CA ALA A 187 19.79 -17.58 -6.88
C ALA A 187 20.66 -16.65 -7.76
N PRO A 188 21.50 -17.19 -8.66
CA PRO A 188 22.25 -16.39 -9.62
C PRO A 188 21.34 -15.62 -10.58
N ASP A 189 20.33 -16.30 -11.15
CA ASP A 189 19.39 -15.75 -12.13
C ASP A 189 18.13 -15.18 -11.46
N TRP A 190 18.32 -14.42 -10.38
CA TRP A 190 17.24 -13.95 -9.53
C TRP A 190 16.20 -13.10 -10.26
N GLU A 191 16.60 -12.36 -11.30
CA GLU A 191 15.69 -11.52 -12.11
C GLU A 191 14.62 -12.34 -12.84
N ARG A 192 14.84 -13.64 -13.05
CA ARG A 192 13.92 -14.56 -13.74
C ARG A 192 12.88 -15.18 -12.80
N ILE A 193 12.94 -14.89 -11.51
CA ILE A 193 12.04 -15.43 -10.51
C ILE A 193 10.75 -14.61 -10.49
N ASP A 194 9.60 -15.27 -10.65
CA ASP A 194 8.29 -14.65 -10.48
C ASP A 194 8.02 -14.43 -8.99
N THR A 195 8.11 -13.17 -8.55
CA THR A 195 7.85 -12.76 -7.17
C THR A 195 6.40 -12.33 -6.92
N THR A 196 5.52 -12.50 -7.91
CA THR A 196 4.08 -12.22 -7.77
C THR A 196 3.30 -13.38 -7.18
N ALA A 197 3.85 -14.60 -7.27
CA ALA A 197 3.27 -15.80 -6.70
C ALA A 197 3.65 -15.95 -5.21
N ILE A 198 2.79 -16.62 -4.43
CA ILE A 198 3.06 -16.94 -3.01
C ILE A 198 4.32 -17.79 -2.88
N ILE A 199 4.44 -18.81 -3.74
CA ILE A 199 5.65 -19.61 -3.90
C ILE A 199 6.28 -19.20 -5.24
N PRO A 200 7.50 -18.63 -5.22
CA PRO A 200 8.20 -18.19 -6.41
C PRO A 200 8.42 -19.33 -7.41
N LYS A 201 8.46 -18.99 -8.70
CA LYS A 201 8.72 -19.92 -9.81
C LYS A 201 9.57 -19.22 -10.86
N LEU A 202 10.24 -19.97 -11.74
CA LEU A 202 10.93 -19.37 -12.87
C LEU A 202 9.92 -18.92 -13.94
N VAL A 203 10.18 -17.75 -14.54
CA VAL A 203 9.43 -17.26 -15.71
C VAL A 203 10.13 -17.73 -16.98
N ASP A 204 9.36 -18.32 -17.89
CA ASP A 204 9.77 -18.52 -19.27
C ASP A 204 9.60 -17.19 -20.04
N ASP A 205 10.72 -16.52 -20.30
CA ASP A 205 10.84 -15.23 -21.00
C ASP A 205 10.17 -14.01 -20.31
N PRO A 206 10.97 -13.08 -19.70
CA PRO A 206 10.45 -11.92 -18.97
C PRO A 206 9.68 -10.91 -19.84
N SER A 207 9.75 -11.00 -21.18
CA SER A 207 9.02 -10.11 -22.10
C SER A 207 7.52 -10.43 -22.22
N VAL A 208 7.09 -11.64 -21.83
CA VAL A 208 5.72 -12.13 -22.01
C VAL A 208 4.80 -11.73 -20.85
N THR A 209 5.31 -11.65 -19.62
CA THR A 209 4.50 -11.39 -18.42
C THR A 209 4.13 -9.93 -18.26
N LEU A 210 5.00 -8.99 -18.66
CA LEU A 210 4.73 -7.54 -18.64
C LEU A 210 3.64 -7.10 -19.63
N ARG A 211 3.32 -7.91 -20.66
CA ARG A 211 2.28 -7.60 -21.66
C ARG A 211 0.87 -8.01 -21.23
N ARG A 212 0.70 -8.86 -20.21
CA ARG A 212 -0.62 -9.42 -19.83
C ARG A 212 -1.41 -8.58 -18.83
N ARG A 213 -0.91 -7.42 -18.40
CA ARG A 213 -1.60 -6.51 -17.47
C ARG A 213 -1.49 -5.05 -17.91
N ARG A 214 -2.02 -4.74 -19.10
CA ARG A 214 -2.44 -3.39 -19.48
C ARG A 214 -3.96 -3.34 -19.52
#